data_AF-A0A975ML82-F1
#
_entry.id   AF-A0A975ML82-F1
#
_cell.length_a   1.000
_cell.length_b   1.000
_cell.length_c   1.000
_cell.angle_alpha   90.00
_cell.angle_beta   90.00
_cell.angle_gamma   90.00
#
_symmetry.space_group_name_H-M   'P 1'
#
loop_
_entity.id
_entity.type
_entity.pdbx_description
1 polymer ?
#
loop_
_entity_poly.entity_id
_entity_poly.type
_entity_poly.pdbx_seq_one_letter_code
_entity_poly.pdbx_strand_id
1 'polypeptide(L)'
;MIATKIESFYGRGAGDYLHHDVEDIINLVAGRPELINELQQAPQQLRDFVEQEIDDLLADENFVDSISMHLGPSQSEQARVNIVIARLRQIAGL
;
A
#
# COMPACT_ATOMS: atom_id res chain seq x y z
N MET A 1 1.08 0.68 -12.55
CA MET A 1 0.36 1.77 -11.83
C MET A 1 0.78 1.83 -10.37
N ILE A 2 0.77 0.72 -9.60
CA ILE A 2 1.22 0.73 -8.20
C ILE A 2 2.72 1.05 -8.05
N ALA A 3 3.61 0.42 -8.83
CA ALA A 3 5.05 0.70 -8.75
C ALA A 3 5.39 2.18 -8.98
N THR A 4 4.75 2.83 -9.97
CA THR A 4 4.92 4.26 -10.24
C THR A 4 4.40 5.16 -9.10
N LYS A 5 3.38 4.69 -8.34
CA LYS A 5 2.89 5.39 -7.15
C LYS A 5 3.86 5.24 -5.97
N ILE A 6 4.47 4.05 -5.82
CA ILE A 6 5.54 3.81 -4.84
C ILE A 6 6.75 4.71 -5.15
N GLU A 7 7.25 4.72 -6.39
CA GLU A 7 8.35 5.60 -6.80
C GLU A 7 8.03 7.09 -6.57
N SER A 8 6.78 7.48 -6.84
CA SER A 8 6.29 8.84 -6.57
C SER A 8 6.34 9.21 -5.10
N PHE A 9 5.94 8.30 -4.21
CA PHE A 9 6.02 8.49 -2.76
C PHE A 9 7.47 8.69 -2.30
N TYR A 10 8.42 7.86 -2.74
CA TYR A 10 9.82 8.06 -2.36
C TYR A 10 10.45 9.32 -2.96
N GLY A 11 10.06 9.69 -4.18
CA GLY A 11 10.58 10.88 -4.85
C GLY A 11 10.02 12.20 -4.33
N ARG A 12 8.77 12.23 -3.84
CA ARG A 12 8.07 13.47 -3.43
C ARG A 12 7.63 13.50 -1.97
N GLY A 13 7.27 12.35 -1.42
CA GLY A 13 6.71 12.21 -0.07
C GLY A 13 7.71 12.42 1.04
N ALA A 14 9.02 12.27 0.79
CA ALA A 14 10.09 12.55 1.77
C ALA A 14 9.90 11.89 3.16
N GLY A 15 9.22 10.74 3.24
CA GLY A 15 8.88 10.05 4.48
C GLY A 15 7.61 10.55 5.19
N ASP A 16 6.86 11.48 4.59
CA ASP A 16 5.57 11.93 5.09
C ASP A 16 4.46 10.95 4.67
N TYR A 17 4.05 10.09 5.60
CA TYR A 17 2.98 9.12 5.35
C TYR A 17 1.58 9.73 5.24
N LEU A 18 1.40 11.02 5.51
CA LEU A 18 0.14 11.75 5.27
C LEU A 18 0.10 12.40 3.88
N HIS A 19 1.17 12.24 3.07
CA HIS A 19 1.22 12.74 1.71
C HIS A 19 0.19 12.06 0.80
N HIS A 20 -0.31 12.80 -0.20
CA HIS A 20 -1.31 12.34 -1.16
C HIS A 20 -0.88 11.04 -1.89
N ASP A 21 0.42 10.86 -2.17
CA ASP A 21 0.89 9.64 -2.84
C ASP A 21 0.63 8.37 -1.99
N VAL A 22 0.63 8.47 -0.65
CA VAL A 22 0.27 7.36 0.25
C VAL A 22 -1.23 7.11 0.25
N GLU A 23 -2.02 8.17 0.28
CA GLU A 23 -3.48 8.08 0.15
C GLU A 23 -3.87 7.34 -1.14
N ASP A 24 -3.21 7.65 -2.25
CA ASP A 24 -3.42 6.96 -3.53
C ASP A 24 -3.06 5.48 -3.49
N ILE A 25 -1.96 5.11 -2.80
CA ILE A 25 -1.56 3.71 -2.62
C ILE A 25 -2.64 2.97 -1.80
N ILE A 26 -3.08 3.55 -0.69
CA ILE A 26 -4.11 2.97 0.19
C ILE A 26 -5.44 2.81 -0.57
N ASN A 27 -5.88 3.84 -1.28
CA ASN A 27 -7.13 3.80 -2.04
C ASN A 27 -7.06 2.79 -3.19
N LEU A 28 -5.91 2.68 -3.88
CA LEU A 28 -5.71 1.68 -4.92
C LEU A 28 -5.79 0.26 -4.35
N VAL A 29 -5.10 -0.01 -3.24
CA VAL A 29 -5.10 -1.33 -2.59
C VAL A 29 -6.47 -1.65 -2.01
N ALA A 30 -7.19 -0.69 -1.44
CA ALA A 30 -8.55 -0.87 -0.92
C ALA A 30 -9.57 -1.14 -2.03
N GLY A 31 -9.47 -0.39 -3.13
CA GLY A 31 -10.48 -0.38 -4.20
C GLY A 31 -10.28 -1.42 -5.30
N ARG A 32 -9.09 -2.02 -5.44
CA ARG A 32 -8.74 -2.90 -6.57
C ARG A 32 -8.35 -4.30 -6.12
N PRO A 33 -9.31 -5.21 -5.85
CA PRO A 33 -9.00 -6.58 -5.47
C PRO A 33 -8.19 -7.35 -6.53
N GLU A 34 -8.31 -6.99 -7.81
CA GLU A 34 -7.58 -7.62 -8.91
C GLU A 34 -6.08 -7.31 -8.89
N LEU A 35 -5.65 -6.30 -8.14
CA LEU A 35 -4.25 -5.84 -8.08
C LEU A 35 -3.27 -6.96 -7.74
N ILE A 36 -3.65 -7.87 -6.85
CA ILE A 36 -2.81 -9.02 -6.47
C ILE A 36 -2.61 -9.95 -7.66
N ASN A 37 -3.67 -10.25 -8.40
CA ASN A 37 -3.59 -11.11 -9.59
C ASN A 37 -2.79 -10.44 -10.71
N GLU A 38 -2.93 -9.12 -10.88
CA GLU A 38 -2.13 -8.33 -11.82
C GLU A 38 -0.64 -8.37 -11.47
N LEU A 39 -0.30 -8.21 -10.19
CA LEU A 39 1.08 -8.34 -9.71
C LEU A 39 1.60 -9.76 -9.93
N GLN A 40 0.82 -10.81 -9.68
CA GLN A 40 1.24 -12.18 -9.96
C GLN A 40 1.55 -12.43 -11.45
N GLN A 41 0.85 -11.75 -12.36
CA GLN A 41 1.11 -11.84 -13.80
C GLN A 41 2.22 -10.89 -14.30
N ALA A 42 2.72 -10.01 -13.43
CA ALA A 42 3.79 -9.08 -13.78
C ALA A 42 5.15 -9.79 -13.92
N PRO A 43 6.11 -9.18 -14.65
CA PRO A 43 7.48 -9.67 -14.69
C PRO A 43 8.09 -9.80 -13.29
N GLN A 44 8.91 -10.84 -13.06
CA GLN A 44 9.53 -11.13 -11.76
C GLN A 44 10.16 -9.90 -11.11
N GLN A 45 10.96 -9.14 -11.87
CA GLN A 45 11.63 -7.94 -11.36
C GLN A 45 10.66 -6.88 -10.81
N LEU A 46 9.48 -6.74 -11.42
CA LEU A 46 8.47 -5.81 -10.95
C LEU A 46 7.77 -6.34 -9.68
N ARG A 47 7.59 -7.66 -9.58
CA ARG A 47 7.05 -8.29 -8.37
C ARG A 47 8.02 -8.11 -7.20
N ASP A 48 9.28 -8.47 -7.38
CA ASP A 48 10.32 -8.36 -6.36
C ASP A 48 10.45 -6.92 -5.86
N PHE A 49 10.40 -5.94 -6.76
CA PHE A 49 10.40 -4.54 -6.40
C PHE A 49 9.19 -4.18 -5.54
N VAL A 50 7.97 -4.51 -5.98
CA VAL A 50 6.76 -4.16 -5.22
C VAL A 50 6.70 -4.91 -3.89
N GLU A 51 7.09 -6.18 -3.85
CA GLU A 51 7.18 -7.00 -2.64
C GLU A 51 8.09 -6.33 -1.61
N GLN A 52 9.34 -5.99 -1.98
CA GLN A 52 10.29 -5.36 -1.08
C GLN A 52 9.81 -4.01 -0.56
N GLU A 53 9.29 -3.16 -1.46
CA GLU A 53 8.86 -1.81 -1.06
C GLU A 53 7.65 -1.84 -0.12
N ILE A 54 6.71 -2.77 -0.33
CA ILE A 54 5.57 -2.91 0.59
C ILE A 54 6.00 -3.55 1.92
N ASP A 55 6.96 -4.48 1.91
CA ASP A 55 7.54 -5.04 3.14
C ASP A 55 8.22 -3.93 3.98
N ASP A 56 9.06 -3.10 3.34
CA ASP A 56 9.74 -1.97 3.99
C ASP A 56 8.74 -0.97 4.59
N LEU A 57 7.64 -0.67 3.88
CA LEU A 57 6.56 0.18 4.41
C LEU A 57 5.84 -0.47 5.60
N LEU A 58 5.53 -1.77 5.53
CA LEU A 58 4.87 -2.48 6.62
C LEU A 58 5.76 -2.67 7.86
N ALA A 59 7.08 -2.58 7.70
CA ALA A 59 8.03 -2.60 8.80
C ALA A 59 8.09 -1.28 9.59
N ASP A 60 7.57 -0.17 9.05
CA ASP A 60 7.44 1.10 9.76
C ASP A 60 6.07 1.23 10.44
N GLU A 61 6.06 1.22 11.77
CA GLU A 61 4.82 1.39 12.56
C GLU A 61 4.09 2.70 12.23
N ASN A 62 4.81 3.78 11.88
CA ASN A 62 4.19 5.05 11.52
C ASN A 62 3.40 4.96 10.21
N PHE A 63 3.84 4.12 9.27
CA PHE A 63 3.08 3.85 8.06
C PHE A 63 1.81 3.07 8.38
N VAL A 64 1.92 2.02 9.20
CA VAL A 64 0.77 1.20 9.58
C VAL A 64 -0.29 2.05 10.30
N ASP A 65 0.14 2.94 11.19
CA ASP A 65 -0.73 3.87 11.89
C ASP A 65 -1.37 4.90 10.95
N SER A 66 -0.65 5.36 9.93
CA SER A 66 -1.18 6.34 8.96
C SER A 66 -2.34 5.77 8.12
N ILE A 67 -2.39 4.46 7.88
CA ILE A 67 -3.46 3.82 7.11
C ILE A 67 -4.84 4.16 7.69
N SER A 68 -4.97 4.13 9.02
CA SER A 68 -6.22 4.46 9.70
C SER A 68 -6.57 5.95 9.56
N MET A 69 -5.57 6.82 9.50
CA MET A 69 -5.76 8.26 9.33
C MET A 69 -6.30 8.62 7.95
N HIS A 70 -5.89 7.89 6.91
CA HIS A 70 -6.38 8.07 5.53
C HIS A 70 -7.79 7.55 5.29
N LEU A 71 -8.19 6.50 6.03
CA LEU A 71 -9.48 5.86 5.81
C LEU A 71 -10.60 6.40 6.70
N GLY A 72 -10.31 7.10 7.81
CA GLY A 72 -11.32 7.67 8.70
C GLY A 72 -11.80 6.71 9.80
N PRO A 73 -12.51 7.21 10.84
CA PRO A 73 -12.78 6.47 12.08
C PRO A 73 -14.08 5.65 12.09
N SER A 74 -14.90 5.65 11.04
CA SER A 74 -16.18 4.93 11.06
C SER A 74 -15.99 3.41 11.02
N GLN A 75 -17.01 2.66 11.46
CA GLN A 75 -16.94 1.19 11.48
C GLN A 75 -16.71 0.57 10.08
N SER A 76 -17.29 1.17 9.04
CA SER A 76 -17.09 0.78 7.65
C SER A 76 -15.66 1.03 7.17
N GLU A 77 -15.02 2.09 7.67
CA GLU A 77 -13.65 2.47 7.34
C GLU A 77 -12.64 1.59 8.09
N GLN A 78 -12.92 1.23 9.35
CA GLN A 78 -12.09 0.29 10.09
C GLN A 78 -12.04 -1.10 9.44
N ALA A 79 -13.15 -1.55 8.85
CA ALA A 79 -13.17 -2.78 8.06
C ALA A 79 -12.26 -2.65 6.82
N ARG A 80 -12.20 -1.47 6.19
CA ARG A 80 -11.29 -1.20 5.06
C ARG A 80 -9.83 -1.20 5.48
N VAL A 81 -9.50 -0.65 6.66
CA VAL A 81 -8.13 -0.69 7.22
C VAL A 81 -7.62 -2.14 7.27
N ASN A 82 -8.43 -3.05 7.82
CA ASN A 82 -8.07 -4.47 7.91
C ASN A 82 -7.89 -5.12 6.52
N ILE A 83 -8.75 -4.77 5.56
CA ILE A 83 -8.64 -5.27 4.17
C ILE A 83 -7.35 -4.75 3.52
N VAL A 84 -7.02 -3.48 3.70
CA VAL A 84 -5.81 -2.87 3.15
C VAL A 84 -4.57 -3.55 3.72
N ILE A 85 -4.47 -3.67 5.05
CA ILE A 85 -3.34 -4.33 5.71
C ILE A 85 -3.19 -5.78 5.24
N ALA A 86 -4.29 -6.53 5.15
CA ALA A 86 -4.25 -7.91 4.67
C ALA A 86 -3.74 -8.01 3.23
N ARG A 87 -4.16 -7.10 2.35
CA ARG A 87 -3.71 -7.08 0.95
C ARG A 87 -2.26 -6.63 0.82
N LEU A 88 -1.83 -5.64 1.61
CA LEU A 88 -0.43 -5.20 1.64
C LEU A 88 0.48 -6.35 2.07
N ARG A 89 0.10 -7.11 3.11
CA ARG A 89 0.84 -8.32 3.54
C ARG A 89 0.91 -9.38 2.44
N GLN A 90 -0.20 -9.63 1.76
CA GLN A 90 -0.22 -10.55 0.63
C GLN A 90 0.69 -10.09 -0.52
N ILE A 91 0.76 -8.78 -0.76
CA ILE A 91 1.66 -8.18 -1.74
C ILE A 91 3.12 -8.29 -1.30
N ALA A 92 3.43 -8.19 -0.01
CA ALA A 92 4.77 -8.38 0.56
C ALA A 92 5.19 -9.85 0.73
N GLY A 93 4.29 -10.80 0.48
CA GLY A 93 4.56 -12.23 0.68
C GLY A 93 4.57 -12.68 2.16
N LEU A 94 3.89 -11.94 3.04
CA LEU A 94 3.79 -12.19 4.50
C LEU A 94 2.52 -12.97 4.91
#